data_AF-A0A442I3R1-F1
#
_entry.id   AF-A0A442I3R1-F1
#
_cell.length_a   1.000
_cell.length_b   1.000
_cell.length_c   1.000
_cell.angle_alpha   90.00
_cell.angle_beta   90.00
_cell.angle_gamma   90.00
#
_symmetry.space_group_name_H-M   'P 1'
#
loop_
_entity.id
_entity.type
_entity.pdbx_description
1 polymer ?
#
loop_
_entity_poly.entity_id
_entity_poly.type
_entity_poly.pdbx_seq_one_letter_code
_entity_poly.pdbx_strand_id
1 'polypeptide(L)' 'MEMTYKSVQEALRAAGIVMSKKGDVHRINFFGGLEDTALYTTSLKEALEKGLAMARPRRR' A
#
# COMPACT_ATOMS: atom_id res chain seq x y z
N MET A 1 -7.14 6.07 16.73
CA MET A 1 -7.66 5.00 15.85
C MET A 1 -6.66 3.87 15.87
N GLU A 2 -7.11 2.64 16.09
CA GLU A 2 -6.24 1.46 16.00
C GLU A 2 -5.83 1.21 14.55
N MET A 3 -4.56 0.87 14.31
CA MET A 3 -4.05 0.60 12.96
C MET A 3 -4.49 -0.80 12.53
N THR A 4 -5.62 -0.86 11.83
CA THR A 4 -6.18 -2.10 11.29
C THR A 4 -5.87 -2.25 9.81
N TYR A 5 -5.97 -3.48 9.30
CA TYR A 5 -5.86 -3.74 7.86
C TYR A 5 -6.84 -2.87 7.05
N LYS A 6 -8.10 -2.79 7.51
CA LYS A 6 -9.15 -2.02 6.84
C LYS A 6 -8.82 -0.53 6.79
N SER A 7 -8.39 0.05 7.91
CA SER A 7 -8.04 1.49 7.95
C SER A 7 -6.83 1.82 7.08
N VAL A 8 -5.82 0.95 7.02
CA VAL A 8 -4.66 1.15 6.13
C VAL A 8 -5.07 0.99 4.66
N GLN A 9 -5.90 -0.01 4.35
CA GLN A 9 -6.39 -0.24 2.99
C GLN A 9 -7.20 0.95 2.48
N GLU A 10 -8.08 1.53 3.31
CA GLU A 10 -8.86 2.72 2.97
C GLU A 10 -7.97 3.96 2.74
N ALA A 11 -6.99 4.18 3.63
CA ALA A 11 -6.04 5.29 3.48
C ALA A 11 -5.21 5.19 2.18
N LEU A 12 -4.73 3.99 1.85
CA LEU A 12 -3.99 3.76 0.61
C LEU A 12 -4.89 3.92 -0.62
N ARG A 13 -6.14 3.45 -0.56
CA ARG A 13 -7.10 3.58 -1.66
C ARG A 13 -7.40 5.04 -1.98
N ALA A 14 -7.53 5.89 -0.96
CA ALA A 14 -7.70 7.33 -1.13
C ALA A 14 -6.49 8.00 -1.84
N ALA A 15 -5.31 7.40 -1.73
CA ALA A 15 -4.09 7.83 -2.40
C ALA A 15 -3.85 7.16 -3.77
N GLY A 16 -4.81 6.38 -4.29
CA GLY A 16 -4.69 5.67 -5.58
C GLY A 16 -3.88 4.37 -5.51
N ILE A 17 -3.59 3.87 -4.30
CA ILE A 17 -2.82 2.66 -4.06
C ILE A 17 -3.75 1.54 -3.60
N VAL A 18 -3.60 0.37 -4.19
CA VAL A 18 -4.33 -0.85 -3.83
C VAL A 18 -3.48 -1.66 -2.88
N MET A 19 -4.09 -2.13 -1.80
CA MET A 19 -3.50 -3.09 -0.87
C MET A 19 -4.29 -4.40 -0.88
N SER A 20 -3.59 -5.52 -1.00
CA SER A 20 -4.13 -6.87 -0.83
C SER A 20 -3.28 -7.69 0.16
N LYS A 21 -3.82 -8.81 0.67
CA LYS A 21 -3.14 -9.70 1.62
C LYS A 21 -3.16 -11.14 1.12
N LYS A 22 -2.04 -11.84 1.23
CA LYS A 22 -1.91 -13.30 1.02
C LYS A 22 -1.11 -13.90 2.16
N GLY A 23 -1.73 -14.74 2.98
CA GLY A 23 -1.13 -15.16 4.25
C GLY A 23 -0.82 -13.93 5.08
N ASP A 24 0.38 -13.83 5.65
CA ASP A 24 0.81 -12.65 6.44
C ASP A 24 1.47 -11.55 5.62
N VAL A 25 1.53 -11.70 4.30
CA VAL A 25 2.16 -10.72 3.41
C VAL A 25 1.11 -9.78 2.83
N HIS A 26 1.36 -8.49 2.98
CA HIS A 26 0.67 -7.40 2.32
C HIS A 26 1.38 -7.03 1.02
N ARG A 27 0.60 -6.90 -0.04
CA ARG A 27 1.03 -6.37 -1.34
C ARG A 27 0.42 -4.99 -1.51
N ILE A 28 1.22 -4.01 -1.87
CA ILE A 28 0.77 -2.66 -2.22
C ILE A 28 1.22 -2.31 -3.64
N ASN A 29 0.35 -1.68 -4.42
CA ASN A 29 0.65 -1.30 -5.80
C ASN A 29 -0.28 -0.18 -6.29
N PHE A 30 0.02 0.42 -7.43
CA PHE A 30 -0.93 1.26 -8.16
C PHE A 30 -2.16 0.46 -8.62
N PHE A 31 -3.28 1.13 -8.82
CA PHE A 31 -4.42 0.54 -9.50
C PHE A 31 -4.03 0.09 -10.92
N GLY A 32 -4.22 -1.19 -11.24
CA GLY A 32 -3.77 -1.78 -12.51
C GLY A 32 -2.25 -1.91 -12.66
N GLY A 33 -1.48 -1.67 -11.58
CA GLY A 33 -0.02 -1.75 -11.59
C GLY A 33 0.49 -3.17 -11.87
N LEU A 34 1.59 -3.23 -12.61
CA LEU A 34 2.31 -4.46 -12.94
C LEU A 34 3.05 -4.99 -11.71
N GLU A 35 3.49 -6.25 -11.77
CA GLU A 35 4.12 -6.92 -10.64
C GLU A 35 5.46 -6.31 -10.21
N ASP A 36 6.21 -5.73 -11.15
CA ASP A 36 7.48 -5.05 -10.92
C ASP A 36 7.35 -3.73 -10.16
N THR A 37 6.16 -3.11 -10.13
CA THR A 37 5.86 -1.92 -9.33
C THR A 37 5.28 -2.26 -7.95
N ALA A 38 5.03 -3.54 -7.66
CA ALA A 38 4.48 -3.95 -6.38
C ALA A 38 5.53 -3.92 -5.27
N LEU A 39 5.11 -3.50 -4.07
CA LEU A 39 5.90 -3.64 -2.86
C LEU A 39 5.23 -4.63 -1.91
N TYR A 40 6.06 -5.35 -1.17
CA TYR A 40 5.64 -6.39 -0.23
C TYR A 40 6.14 -6.08 1.18
N THR A 41 5.31 -6.37 2.17
CA THR A 41 5.65 -6.23 3.60
C THR A 41 4.72 -7.07 4.45
N THR A 42 5.14 -7.44 5.65
CA THR A 42 4.29 -8.12 6.65
C THR A 42 3.73 -7.16 7.70
N SER A 43 4.07 -5.87 7.61
CA SER A 43 3.67 -4.84 8.57
C SER A 43 2.65 -3.86 7.98
N LEU A 44 1.55 -3.64 8.70
CA LEU A 44 0.56 -2.61 8.35
C LEU A 44 1.16 -1.21 8.34
N LYS A 45 2.07 -0.92 9.27
CA LYS A 45 2.75 0.37 9.34
C LYS A 45 3.61 0.61 8.11
N GLU A 46 4.42 -0.39 7.72
CA GLU A 46 5.24 -0.28 6.51
C GLU A 46 4.39 -0.20 5.24
N ALA A 47 3.28 -0.94 5.18
CA ALA A 47 2.39 -0.91 4.03
C ALA A 47 1.84 0.51 3.82
N LEU A 48 1.45 1.17 4.91
CA LEU A 48 1.00 2.56 4.89
C LEU A 48 2.11 3.51 4.44
N GLU A 49 3.29 3.46 5.07
CA GLU A 49 4.41 4.36 4.77
C GLU A 49 4.89 4.23 3.32
N LYS A 50 5.15 2.99 2.88
CA LYS A 50 5.61 2.71 1.52
C LYS A 50 4.54 3.04 0.48
N GLY A 51 3.27 2.77 0.78
CA GLY A 51 2.17 3.05 -0.14
C GLY A 51 1.94 4.56 -0.30
N LEU A 52 1.97 5.32 0.78
CA LEU A 52 1.90 6.79 0.69
C LEU A 52 3.11 7.38 -0.02
N ALA A 53 4.31 6.83 0.15
CA ALA A 53 5.49 7.25 -0.60
C ALA A 53 5.37 6.94 -2.10
N MET A 54 4.76 5.80 -2.45
CA MET A 54 4.48 5.40 -3.84
C MET A 54 3.50 6.35 -4.54
N ALA A 55 2.49 6.85 -3.82
CA ALA A 55 1.50 7.80 -4.34
C ALA A 55 2.05 9.22 -4.57
N ARG A 56 3.21 9.56 -3.99
CA ARG A 56 3.78 10.91 -4.14
C ARG A 56 4.25 11.12 -5.58
N PRO A 57 3.94 12.29 -6.20
CA PRO A 57 4.54 12.65 -7.46
C PRO A 57 6.06 12.58 -7.31
N ARG A 58 6.74 11.82 -8.18
CA ARG A 58 8.19 11.89 -8.30
C ARG A 58 8.51 13.32 -8.74
N ARG A 59 8.93 14.17 -7.79
CA ARG A 59 9.52 15.46 -8.14
C ARG A 59 10.76 15.15 -8.99
N ARG A 60 10.65 15.44 -10.28
CA ARG A 60 11.78 15.52 -11.20
C ARG A 60 12.60 16.75 -10.86
#